data_AF-A0A7Y2MQX1-F1
#
_entry.id   AF-A0A7Y2MQX1-F1
#
_cell.length_a   1.000
_cell.length_b   1.000
_cell.length_c   1.000
_cell.angle_alpha   90.00
_cell.angle_beta   90.00
_cell.angle_gamma   90.00
#
_symmetry.space_group_name_H-M   'P 1'
#
loop_
_entity.id
_entity.type
_entity.pdbx_description
1 polymer ?
#
loop_
_entity_poly.entity_id
_entity_poly.type
_entity_poly.pdbx_seq_one_letter_code
_entity_poly.pdbx_strand_id
1 'polypeptide(L)'
;MLSDFSLTGGSVAIASAILVAAIILIIVLYRLRLRKTSAESLIEKYQDTDYRTALKSRKQYPEVDVFSNSGPMFRLGLASALALALFMFSWTQYEKPIFIPDDALEFDEELEIEPPRTAEPPPPPPPPPPPVIEEVPEEEIEEEDEPEFLDQSIEEETVVEEPEPVVEEAPPPPPP
;
A
#
# COMPACT_ATOMS: atom_id res chain seq x y z
N MET A 1 -4.85 -22.95 -13.50
CA MET A 1 -5.82 -21.84 -13.64
C MET A 1 -5.69 -20.99 -12.39
N LEU A 2 -4.89 -19.93 -12.46
CA LEU A 2 -4.82 -18.94 -11.39
C LEU A 2 -6.03 -18.02 -11.60
N SER A 3 -7.01 -18.11 -10.72
CA SER A 3 -8.11 -17.15 -10.67
C SER A 3 -7.52 -15.76 -10.41
N ASP A 4 -7.84 -14.78 -11.24
CA ASP A 4 -7.42 -13.40 -11.03
C ASP A 4 -7.79 -12.97 -9.60
N PHE A 5 -6.77 -12.56 -8.82
CA PHE A 5 -6.92 -12.14 -7.43
C PHE A 5 -7.34 -10.67 -7.32
N SER A 6 -8.11 -10.19 -8.30
CA SER A 6 -8.59 -8.82 -8.33
C SER A 6 -9.95 -8.74 -7.65
N LEU A 7 -10.00 -7.98 -6.55
CA LEU A 7 -11.22 -7.75 -5.79
C LEU A 7 -11.68 -6.32 -6.02
N THR A 8 -12.96 -6.14 -6.36
CA THR A 8 -13.59 -4.81 -6.40
C THR A 8 -13.45 -4.16 -5.02
N GLY A 9 -13.20 -2.84 -4.95
CA GLY A 9 -13.04 -2.13 -3.68
C GLY A 9 -14.13 -2.39 -2.63
N GLY A 10 -15.41 -2.53 -3.04
CA GLY A 10 -16.49 -2.91 -2.13
C GLY A 10 -16.33 -4.30 -1.51
N SER A 11 -15.84 -5.27 -2.27
CA SER A 11 -15.56 -6.62 -1.78
C SER A 11 -14.36 -6.65 -0.83
N VAL A 12 -13.33 -5.85 -1.09
CA VAL A 12 -12.17 -5.68 -0.19
C VAL A 12 -12.60 -5.05 1.14
N ALA A 13 -13.47 -4.04 1.11
CA ALA A 13 -14.00 -3.41 2.32
C ALA A 13 -14.82 -4.39 3.18
N ILE A 14 -15.65 -5.22 2.56
CA ILE A 14 -16.42 -6.26 3.27
C ILE A 14 -15.47 -7.34 3.84
N ALA A 15 -14.51 -7.82 3.04
CA ALA A 15 -13.57 -8.85 3.47
C ALA A 15 -12.71 -8.41 4.66
N SER A 16 -12.19 -7.17 4.62
CA SER A 16 -11.43 -6.58 5.73
C SER A 16 -12.30 -6.39 6.98
N ALA A 17 -13.56 -5.96 6.85
CA ALA A 17 -14.50 -5.87 7.97
C ALA A 17 -14.77 -7.23 8.62
N ILE A 18 -14.98 -8.29 7.82
CA ILE A 18 -15.16 -9.66 8.31
C ILE A 18 -13.91 -10.14 9.05
N LEU A 19 -12.72 -9.84 8.53
CA LEU A 19 -11.46 -10.20 9.15
C LEU A 19 -11.31 -9.54 10.53
N VAL A 20 -11.63 -8.25 10.64
CA VAL A 20 -11.61 -7.53 11.93
C VAL A 20 -12.64 -8.11 12.90
N ALA A 21 -13.86 -8.40 12.43
CA ALA A 21 -14.89 -9.01 13.25
C ALA A 21 -14.49 -10.41 13.76
N ALA A 22 -13.81 -11.22 12.93
CA ALA A 22 -13.28 -12.51 13.33
C ALA A 22 -12.20 -12.40 14.42
N ILE A 23 -11.31 -11.40 14.33
CA ILE A 23 -10.31 -11.13 15.38
C ILE A 23 -10.99 -10.77 16.71
N ILE A 24 -11.97 -9.86 16.66
CA ILE A 24 -12.74 -9.46 17.86
C ILE A 24 -13.46 -10.68 18.45
N LEU A 25 -14.09 -11.51 17.62
CA LEU A 25 -14.76 -12.73 18.06
C LEU A 25 -13.79 -13.68 18.78
N ILE A 26 -12.59 -13.90 18.24
CA ILE A 26 -11.57 -14.74 18.87
C ILE A 26 -11.17 -14.18 20.24
N ILE A 27 -10.96 -12.86 20.34
CA ILE A 27 -10.64 -12.20 21.61
C ILE A 27 -11.78 -12.37 22.62
N VAL A 28 -13.04 -12.19 22.19
CA VAL A 28 -14.22 -12.37 23.04
C VAL A 28 -14.36 -13.83 23.49
N LEU A 29 -14.19 -14.80 22.59
CA LEU A 29 -14.23 -16.23 22.94
C LEU A 29 -13.12 -16.60 23.93
N TYR A 30 -11.91 -16.09 23.72
CA TYR A 30 -10.79 -16.27 24.63
C TYR A 30 -11.11 -15.67 26.01
N ARG A 31 -11.67 -14.45 26.04
CA ARG A 31 -12.13 -13.81 27.28
C ARG A 31 -13.25 -14.58 27.97
N LEU A 32 -14.21 -15.12 27.22
CA LEU A 32 -15.29 -15.96 27.76
C LEU A 32 -14.75 -17.27 28.33
N ARG A 33 -13.76 -17.87 27.68
CA ARG A 33 -13.09 -19.09 28.16
C ARG A 33 -12.34 -18.83 29.47
N LEU A 34 -11.63 -17.70 29.59
CA LEU A 34 -10.97 -17.30 30.84
C LEU A 34 -11.98 -16.96 31.94
N ARG A 35 -13.11 -16.31 31.60
CA ARG A 35 -14.18 -15.99 32.56
C ARG A 35 -14.85 -17.21 33.18
N LYS A 36 -14.92 -18.34 32.45
CA LYS A 36 -15.48 -19.59 32.97
C LYS A 36 -14.58 -20.23 34.05
N THR A 37 -13.29 -19.88 34.06
CA THR A 37 -12.36 -20.34 35.10
C THR A 37 -12.50 -19.43 36.32
N SER A 38 -13.33 -19.82 37.29
CA SER A 38 -13.56 -19.05 38.51
C SER A 38 -12.37 -19.11 39.46
N ALA A 39 -12.05 -18.01 40.15
CA ALA A 39 -10.99 -17.97 41.15
C ALA A 39 -11.19 -19.02 42.25
N GLU A 40 -12.44 -19.31 42.63
CA GLU A 40 -12.80 -20.29 43.65
C GLU A 40 -12.39 -21.72 43.26
N SER A 41 -12.72 -22.15 42.03
CA SER A 41 -12.31 -23.47 41.50
C SER A 41 -10.79 -23.64 41.36
N LEU A 42 -10.06 -22.54 41.22
CA LEU A 42 -8.59 -22.55 41.18
C LEU A 42 -8.02 -22.65 42.60
N ILE A 43 -8.58 -21.90 43.55
CA ILE A 43 -8.15 -21.95 44.94
C ILE A 43 -8.34 -23.36 45.52
N GLU A 44 -9.48 -24.00 45.26
CA GLU A 44 -9.75 -25.38 45.69
C GLU A 44 -8.76 -26.38 45.06
N LYS A 45 -8.50 -26.26 43.76
CA LYS A 45 -7.59 -27.16 43.03
C LYS A 45 -6.13 -27.07 43.48
N TYR A 46 -5.70 -25.92 43.99
CA TYR A 46 -4.32 -25.67 44.42
C TYR A 46 -4.16 -25.57 45.96
N GLN A 47 -5.22 -25.76 46.75
CA GLN A 47 -5.16 -25.69 48.22
C GLN A 47 -4.32 -26.81 48.84
N ASP A 48 -4.31 -28.01 48.23
CA ASP A 48 -3.66 -29.21 48.78
C ASP A 48 -2.39 -29.62 47.99
N THR A 49 -1.93 -28.78 47.06
CA THR A 49 -0.71 -29.05 46.28
C THR A 49 0.55 -28.81 47.10
N ASP A 50 1.30 -29.89 47.30
CA ASP A 50 2.57 -29.89 48.02
C ASP A 50 3.60 -28.91 47.42
N TYR A 51 4.37 -28.19 48.26
CA TYR A 51 5.25 -27.08 47.85
C TYR A 51 6.28 -27.48 46.78
N ARG A 52 6.66 -28.76 46.72
CA ARG A 52 7.55 -29.33 45.70
C ARG A 52 6.93 -29.38 44.30
N THR A 53 5.61 -29.53 44.22
CA THR A 53 4.85 -29.49 42.96
C THR A 53 4.57 -28.05 42.55
N ALA A 54 4.39 -27.13 43.51
CA ALA A 54 4.26 -25.70 43.27
C ALA A 54 5.52 -25.09 42.62
N LEU A 55 6.71 -25.63 42.90
CA LEU A 55 7.95 -25.22 42.23
C LEU A 55 8.04 -25.67 40.76
N LYS A 56 7.22 -26.65 40.33
CA LYS A 56 7.18 -27.12 38.94
C LYS A 56 6.46 -26.13 38.01
N SER A 57 5.51 -25.36 38.52
CA SER A 57 4.89 -24.26 37.78
C SER A 57 5.39 -22.92 38.33
N ARG A 58 6.11 -22.14 37.51
CA ARG A 58 6.63 -20.81 37.89
C ARG A 58 5.55 -19.80 38.34
N LYS A 59 4.27 -20.14 38.18
CA LYS A 59 3.09 -19.31 38.48
C LYS A 59 2.13 -20.09 39.37
N GLN A 60 1.46 -19.37 40.27
CA GLN A 60 0.51 -19.95 41.23
C GLN A 60 -0.76 -20.49 40.56
N TYR A 61 -1.20 -19.86 39.45
CA TYR A 61 -2.33 -20.32 38.64
C TYR A 61 -1.95 -20.37 37.15
N PRO A 62 -1.33 -21.45 36.67
CA PRO A 62 -0.91 -21.58 35.28
C PRO A 62 -2.09 -21.59 34.28
N GLU A 63 -3.30 -21.96 34.71
CA GLU A 63 -4.47 -22.08 33.83
C GLU A 63 -5.09 -20.75 33.41
N VAL A 64 -4.83 -19.69 34.17
CA VAL A 64 -5.30 -18.31 33.89
C VAL A 64 -4.16 -17.38 33.47
N ASP A 65 -3.01 -17.96 33.15
CA ASP A 65 -1.87 -17.21 32.69
C ASP A 65 -2.10 -16.66 31.28
N VAL A 66 -2.36 -15.36 31.17
CA VAL A 66 -2.54 -14.68 29.87
C VAL A 66 -1.29 -14.74 28.99
N PHE A 67 -0.11 -14.93 29.58
CA PHE A 67 1.16 -14.97 28.85
C PHE A 67 1.51 -16.37 28.33
N SER A 68 0.83 -17.43 28.81
CA SER A 68 1.09 -18.80 28.35
C SER A 68 0.82 -18.97 26.85
N ASN A 69 -0.09 -18.15 26.31
CA ASN A 69 -0.54 -18.19 24.92
C ASN A 69 -0.04 -16.98 24.11
N SER A 70 1.00 -16.30 24.57
CA SER A 70 1.60 -15.14 23.89
C SER A 70 2.07 -15.47 22.46
N GLY A 71 2.75 -16.61 22.27
CA GLY A 71 3.23 -17.05 20.94
C GLY A 71 2.12 -17.21 19.89
N PRO A 72 1.05 -17.99 20.16
CA PRO A 72 -0.10 -18.10 19.27
C PRO A 72 -0.77 -16.76 18.95
N MET A 73 -0.93 -15.88 19.94
CA MET A 73 -1.53 -14.55 19.75
C MET A 73 -0.67 -13.66 18.85
N PHE A 74 0.65 -13.71 19.01
CA PHE A 74 1.59 -12.99 18.15
C PHE A 74 1.54 -13.49 16.71
N ARG A 75 1.52 -14.82 16.50
CA ARG A 75 1.40 -15.42 15.16
C ARG A 75 0.07 -15.08 14.49
N LEU A 76 -1.03 -15.01 15.26
CA LEU A 76 -2.34 -14.59 14.75
C LEU A 76 -2.32 -13.13 14.31
N GLY A 77 -1.70 -12.25 15.12
CA GLY A 77 -1.46 -10.86 14.74
C GLY A 77 -0.65 -10.74 13.45
N LEU A 78 0.46 -11.46 13.34
CA LEU A 78 1.30 -11.51 12.14
C LEU A 78 0.50 -11.97 10.90
N ALA A 79 -0.26 -13.06 11.02
CA ALA A 79 -1.08 -13.58 9.94
C ALA A 79 -2.17 -12.58 9.52
N SER A 80 -2.79 -11.89 10.48
CA SER A 80 -3.79 -10.87 10.22
C SER A 80 -3.22 -9.63 9.52
N ALA A 81 -2.00 -9.20 9.90
CA ALA A 81 -1.30 -8.10 9.26
C ALA A 81 -0.96 -8.43 7.80
N LEU A 82 -0.47 -9.66 7.56
CA LEU A 82 -0.19 -10.12 6.20
C LEU A 82 -1.47 -10.20 5.34
N ALA A 83 -2.56 -10.70 5.92
CA ALA A 83 -3.86 -10.74 5.23
C ALA A 83 -4.38 -9.33 4.88
N LEU A 84 -4.25 -8.37 5.80
CA LEU A 84 -4.62 -6.97 5.53
C LEU A 84 -3.73 -6.34 4.45
N ALA A 85 -2.43 -6.60 4.46
CA ALA A 85 -1.52 -6.14 3.41
C ALA A 85 -1.93 -6.71 2.05
N LEU A 86 -2.24 -8.00 1.97
CA LEU A 86 -2.74 -8.63 0.74
C LEU A 86 -4.06 -8.02 0.25
N PHE A 87 -4.98 -7.69 1.17
CA PHE A 87 -6.22 -7.02 0.81
C PHE A 87 -6.00 -5.59 0.30
N MET A 88 -5.05 -4.85 0.87
CA MET A 88 -4.67 -3.53 0.36
C MET A 88 -4.08 -3.61 -1.05
N PHE A 89 -3.18 -4.56 -1.31
CA PHE A 89 -2.61 -4.76 -2.65
C PHE A 89 -3.61 -5.29 -3.68
N SER A 90 -4.62 -6.04 -3.23
CA SER A 90 -5.68 -6.58 -4.09
C SER A 90 -6.76 -5.55 -4.45
N TRP A 91 -6.76 -4.38 -3.80
CA TRP A 91 -7.73 -3.33 -4.09
C TRP A 91 -7.50 -2.74 -5.48
N THR A 92 -8.40 -3.06 -6.40
CA THR A 92 -8.44 -2.45 -7.73
C THR A 92 -9.73 -1.66 -7.96
N GLN A 93 -9.65 -0.63 -8.81
CA GLN A 93 -10.79 0.13 -9.32
C GLN A 93 -10.94 -0.26 -10.79
N TYR A 94 -12.10 -0.79 -11.16
CA TYR A 94 -12.45 -1.03 -12.55
C TYR A 94 -13.25 0.15 -13.08
N GLU A 95 -12.88 0.67 -14.25
CA GLU A 95 -13.72 1.63 -14.95
C GLU A 95 -15.03 0.97 -15.37
N LYS A 96 -16.11 1.76 -15.35
CA LYS A 96 -17.43 1.28 -15.75
C LYS A 96 -17.37 1.00 -17.25
N PRO A 97 -17.74 -0.21 -17.73
CA PRO A 97 -17.73 -0.47 -19.16
C PRO A 97 -18.68 0.51 -19.85
N ILE A 98 -18.14 1.32 -20.75
CA ILE A 98 -18.93 2.21 -21.60
C ILE A 98 -19.62 1.30 -22.61
N PHE A 99 -20.90 1.05 -22.40
CA PHE A 99 -21.72 0.33 -23.35
C PHE A 99 -22.10 1.30 -24.46
N ILE A 100 -21.37 1.25 -25.56
CA ILE A 100 -21.74 1.92 -26.81
C ILE A 100 -22.69 0.93 -27.52
N PRO A 101 -23.99 1.23 -27.66
CA PRO A 101 -24.88 0.37 -28.43
C PRO A 101 -24.39 0.31 -29.88
N ASP A 102 -24.57 -0.84 -30.53
CA ASP A 102 -24.04 -1.09 -31.88
C ASP A 102 -24.48 0.00 -32.90
N ASP A 103 -25.68 0.56 -32.73
CA ASP A 103 -26.24 1.63 -33.57
C ASP A 103 -25.76 3.05 -33.22
N ALA A 104 -24.99 3.26 -32.13
CA ALA A 104 -24.51 4.61 -31.78
C ALA A 104 -23.34 5.09 -32.64
N LEU A 105 -22.72 4.20 -33.42
CA LEU A 105 -21.67 4.52 -34.37
C LEU A 105 -22.13 4.37 -35.83
N GLU A 106 -23.39 3.99 -36.07
CA GLU A 106 -23.99 4.13 -37.40
C GLU A 106 -24.20 5.63 -37.64
N PHE A 107 -23.27 6.23 -38.37
CA PHE A 107 -23.53 7.50 -39.05
C PHE A 107 -24.56 7.21 -40.12
N ASP A 108 -25.67 7.96 -40.14
CA ASP A 108 -26.51 8.06 -41.33
C ASP A 108 -25.58 8.56 -42.46
N GLU A 109 -25.07 7.64 -43.27
CA GLU A 109 -24.32 7.95 -44.48
C GLU A 109 -25.30 8.60 -45.46
N GLU A 110 -25.63 9.87 -45.21
CA GLU A 110 -26.18 10.78 -46.20
C GLU A 110 -25.04 11.01 -47.20
N LEU A 111 -24.85 10.03 -48.08
CA LEU A 111 -24.01 10.13 -49.25
C LEU A 111 -24.51 11.31 -50.07
N GLU A 112 -23.90 12.48 -49.86
CA GLU A 112 -23.98 13.60 -50.79
C GLU A 112 -23.44 13.10 -52.13
N ILE A 113 -24.35 12.63 -52.98
CA ILE A 113 -24.05 12.29 -54.37
C ILE A 113 -23.64 13.60 -55.03
N GLU A 114 -22.33 13.82 -55.13
CA GLU A 114 -21.79 14.91 -55.92
C GLU A 114 -22.35 14.79 -57.35
N PRO A 115 -22.85 15.88 -57.95
CA PRO A 115 -23.24 15.86 -59.35
C PRO A 115 -22.06 15.40 -60.21
N PRO A 116 -22.29 14.63 -61.29
CA PRO A 116 -21.22 14.07 -62.09
C PRO A 116 -20.26 15.17 -62.54
N ARG A 117 -18.95 14.97 -62.28
CA ARG A 117 -17.90 15.92 -62.63
C ARG A 117 -18.02 16.30 -64.11
N THR A 118 -18.37 17.55 -64.41
CA THR A 118 -18.15 18.11 -65.74
C THR A 118 -16.66 18.08 -66.03
N ALA A 119 -16.29 17.62 -67.24
CA ALA A 119 -14.91 17.39 -67.65
C ALA A 119 -13.98 18.55 -67.24
N GLU A 120 -12.96 18.22 -66.43
CA GLU A 120 -11.96 19.18 -66.00
C GLU A 120 -11.14 19.65 -67.21
N PRO A 121 -10.87 20.96 -67.36
CA PRO A 121 -9.92 21.45 -68.34
C PRO A 121 -8.54 20.79 -68.11
N PRO A 122 -7.74 20.57 -69.16
CA PRO A 122 -6.46 19.88 -69.04
C PRO A 122 -5.54 20.55 -68.01
N PRO A 123 -4.79 19.76 -67.22
CA PRO A 123 -4.05 20.24 -66.07
C PRO A 123 -2.99 21.27 -66.51
N PRO A 124 -2.88 22.42 -65.80
CA PRO A 124 -1.80 23.36 -66.03
C PRO A 124 -0.44 22.70 -65.75
N PRO A 125 0.62 23.11 -66.48
CA PRO A 125 1.92 22.47 -66.47
C PRO A 125 2.54 22.43 -65.06
N PRO A 126 3.36 21.39 -64.77
CA PRO A 126 3.86 21.12 -63.43
C PRO A 126 4.69 22.30 -62.88
N PRO A 127 4.42 22.73 -61.63
CA PRO A 127 5.24 23.73 -60.96
C PRO A 127 6.66 23.19 -60.74
N PRO A 128 7.68 24.07 -60.76
CA PRO A 128 9.07 23.69 -60.59
C PRO A 128 9.31 22.99 -59.24
N PRO A 129 10.28 22.06 -59.19
CA PRO A 129 10.54 21.23 -58.02
C PRO A 129 10.84 22.10 -56.78
N PRO A 130 10.32 21.71 -55.60
CA PRO A 130 10.54 22.46 -54.37
C PRO A 130 12.03 22.48 -54.00
N PRO A 131 12.50 23.58 -53.40
CA PRO A 131 13.86 23.66 -52.89
C PRO A 131 14.12 22.60 -51.82
N VAL A 132 15.29 21.97 -51.91
CA VAL A 132 15.80 20.99 -50.96
C VAL A 132 15.85 21.64 -49.58
N ILE A 133 15.13 21.06 -48.62
CA ILE A 133 15.23 21.42 -47.21
C ILE A 133 16.54 20.81 -46.73
N GLU A 134 17.49 21.65 -46.31
CA GLU A 134 18.65 21.18 -45.54
C GLU A 134 18.12 20.64 -44.21
N GLU A 135 18.40 19.37 -43.90
CA GLU A 135 18.13 18.79 -42.59
C GLU A 135 18.86 19.64 -41.55
N VAL A 136 18.08 20.29 -40.69
CA VAL A 136 18.60 20.88 -39.46
C VAL A 136 19.24 19.72 -38.69
N PRO A 137 20.54 19.77 -38.35
CA PRO A 137 21.15 18.69 -37.59
C PRO A 137 20.38 18.56 -36.29
N GLU A 138 19.89 17.34 -36.01
CA GLU A 138 19.35 17.00 -34.72
C GLU A 138 20.45 17.31 -33.70
N GLU A 139 20.23 18.30 -32.84
CA GLU A 139 21.07 18.50 -31.66
C GLU A 139 20.99 17.19 -30.88
N GLU A 140 22.09 16.43 -30.93
CA GLU A 140 22.32 15.28 -30.09
C GLU A 140 22.17 15.78 -28.64
N ILE A 141 21.02 15.44 -28.05
CA ILE A 141 20.73 15.73 -26.66
C ILE A 141 21.71 14.86 -25.90
N GLU A 142 22.84 15.44 -25.47
CA GLU A 142 23.80 14.77 -24.60
C GLU A 142 22.99 14.21 -23.42
N GLU A 143 23.04 12.90 -23.22
CA GLU A 143 22.50 12.22 -22.04
C GLU A 143 23.11 12.92 -20.82
N GLU A 144 22.31 13.75 -20.14
CA GLU A 144 22.66 14.29 -18.83
C GLU A 144 23.03 13.09 -17.94
N ASP A 145 24.30 13.04 -17.52
CA ASP A 145 24.85 12.04 -16.61
C ASP A 145 23.82 11.72 -15.51
N GLU A 146 23.35 10.46 -15.49
CA GLU A 146 22.44 9.98 -14.46
C GLU A 146 23.06 10.25 -13.08
N PRO A 147 22.35 10.91 -12.15
CA PRO A 147 22.93 11.22 -10.85
C PRO A 147 23.22 9.93 -10.09
N GLU A 148 24.49 9.67 -9.77
CA GLU A 148 24.88 8.55 -8.92
C GLU A 148 24.29 8.75 -7.51
N PHE A 149 23.33 7.89 -7.16
CA PHE A 149 22.74 7.88 -5.82
C PHE A 149 23.73 7.29 -4.81
N LEU A 150 24.45 8.16 -4.10
CA LEU A 150 25.29 7.77 -2.97
C LEU A 150 24.43 7.49 -1.73
N ASP A 151 24.70 6.37 -1.07
CA ASP A 151 24.01 5.98 0.17
C ASP A 151 24.37 6.94 1.32
N GLN A 152 23.35 7.46 2.00
CA GLN A 152 23.46 8.41 3.12
C GLN A 152 23.12 7.78 4.47
N SER A 153 23.15 6.44 4.56
CA SER A 153 22.96 5.75 5.83
C SER A 153 24.04 6.12 6.85
N ILE A 154 23.62 6.51 8.07
CA ILE A 154 24.51 6.81 9.19
C ILE A 154 24.78 5.50 9.94
N GLU A 155 26.03 5.03 9.94
CA GLU A 155 26.47 3.83 10.66
C GLU A 155 26.78 4.16 12.13
N GLU A 156 26.73 3.18 13.03
CA GLU A 156 26.89 3.36 14.48
C GLU A 156 28.26 3.97 14.89
N GLU A 157 29.28 3.84 14.04
CA GLU A 157 30.61 4.43 14.25
C GLU A 157 30.72 5.89 13.74
N THR A 158 29.67 6.42 13.08
CA THR A 158 29.67 7.76 12.51
C THR A 158 29.52 8.80 13.62
N VAL A 159 30.63 9.46 13.98
CA VAL A 159 30.64 10.51 15.00
C VAL A 159 30.01 11.78 14.43
N VAL A 160 28.78 12.07 14.87
CA VAL A 160 28.09 13.34 14.57
C VAL A 160 28.71 14.43 15.45
N GLU A 161 29.49 15.33 14.84
CA GLU A 161 30.08 16.47 15.52
C GLU A 161 28.97 17.48 15.85
N GLU A 162 28.66 17.64 17.14
CA GLU A 162 27.64 18.56 17.62
C GLU A 162 28.17 19.99 17.47
N PRO A 163 27.45 20.92 16.80
CA PRO A 163 27.96 22.27 16.57
C PRO A 163 28.14 23.00 17.91
N GLU A 164 29.29 23.65 18.09
CA GLU A 164 29.60 24.40 19.31
C GLU A 164 28.50 25.43 19.62
N PRO A 165 28.06 25.57 20.89
CA PRO A 165 27.03 26.53 21.25
C PRO A 165 27.55 27.94 20.96
N VAL A 166 26.87 28.65 20.06
CA VAL A 166 27.15 30.07 19.78
C VAL A 166 26.92 30.84 21.08
N VAL A 167 28.01 31.23 21.74
CA VAL A 167 27.98 32.15 22.87
C VAL A 167 27.60 33.52 22.30
N GLU A 168 26.34 33.91 22.46
CA GLU A 168 25.93 35.29 22.24
C GLU A 168 26.69 36.19 23.24
N GLU A 169 27.74 36.86 22.77
CA GLU A 169 28.34 37.97 23.52
C GLU A 169 27.24 39.02 23.76
N ALA A 170 26.93 39.26 25.03
CA ALA A 170 26.01 40.31 25.43
C ALA A 170 26.42 41.65 24.80
N PRO A 171 25.47 42.44 24.25
CA PRO A 171 25.80 43.68 23.56
C PRO A 171 26.53 44.64 24.52
N PRO A 172 27.57 45.36 24.04
CA PRO A 172 28.38 46.22 24.89
C PRO A 172 27.51 47.33 25.52
N PRO A 173 27.79 47.73 26.77
CA PRO A 173 26.97 48.72 27.47
C PRO A 173 27.01 50.07 26.72
N PRO A 174 25.87 50.79 26.67
CA PRO A 174 25.77 52.03 25.91
C PRO A 174 26.71 53.11 26.46
N PRO A 175 27.34 53.91 25.59
CA PRO A 175 28.25 54.98 26.02
C PRO A 175 27.53 56.11 26.77
N PRO A 176 28.22 56.84 27.66
CA PRO A 176 27.63 57.82 28.58
C PRO A 176 27.06 59.07 27.91
#